data_AF-A0A2G6NHG5-F1
#
_entry.id   AF-A0A2G6NHG5-F1
#
_cell.length_a   1.000
_cell.length_b   1.000
_cell.length_c   1.000
_cell.angle_alpha   90.00
_cell.angle_beta   90.00
_cell.angle_gamma   90.00
#
_symmetry.space_group_name_H-M   'P 1'
#
loop_
_entity.id
_entity.type
_entity.pdbx_description
1 polymer ?
#
loop_
_entity_poly.entity_id
_entity_poly.type
_entity_poly.pdbx_seq_one_letter_code
_entity_poly.pdbx_strand_id
1 'polypeptide(L)'
;MTQMPDWMAPAYAETWEARQGREMCRICGYDVALPFNESRTFREHCCPGCGGSKRTRDLTQVLLNWIQAPASAFLDAVLPGMTGLKIYETQAAGVLHARLRTLPGYVCSEYFDDIAAGARNTDGVRCENLEALSFASAAFDLVISQDVLEHVLHPDTAFQEIYRVLKSGGIHLFTVPCHEGQPTVSRVVPGLAGTVHQLPTVWHGDPLRLQGSLVVTDFGSDLADRLTRQGMETTEAYRENFYVTAAIPVILGDAAHAQYERHRKAGNMLDYFRYNSVVYCTRKQEGQLMDKPEWTGERFLPWIEGATLHYEHLHRYRFAAEWVAGCRVLDLGCGEGYGSHLLSRTASHVTGLDINAACTRHAAAKYQQPNLTFVTGSMTEIPVDGSGLFDRVVCFEALEHISAHDNLMTEVRRVLATGGLFVVSTPDKKYYADADGFDNDYHEKELYFDEFEALLKAHFSHVLFFTQYLVTGSRIRRFDPGAREERVYAISKGGERFTFSDETAAKAPYLVAVASDKPFDGDINRFNSTLVDVDATLFEDLDAAVKWLSEDRRQQIRVRETLEEKHQAVQAELESAIADRNTAAAAAAEQSAQLSRMLNSRAWRWAERLRTLCYGWKKLPLFRSGKAE
;
A
#
# COMPACT_ATOMS: atom_id res chain seq x y z
N MET A 1 13.68 -29.22 6.08
CA MET A 1 12.75 -29.16 7.23
C MET A 1 13.58 -29.12 8.50
N THR A 2 14.04 -27.93 8.87
CA THR A 2 14.73 -27.68 10.13
C THR A 2 13.67 -27.53 11.22
N GLN A 3 13.76 -28.34 12.28
CA GLN A 3 12.86 -28.28 13.44
C GLN A 3 12.91 -26.88 14.07
N MET A 4 11.73 -26.30 14.33
CA MET A 4 11.59 -25.08 15.14
C MET A 4 12.23 -25.30 16.53
N PRO A 5 12.98 -24.33 17.07
CA PRO A 5 13.47 -24.39 18.45
C PRO A 5 12.31 -24.53 19.45
N ASP A 6 12.48 -25.33 20.50
CA ASP A 6 11.44 -25.65 21.50
C ASP A 6 10.81 -24.43 22.21
N TRP A 7 11.43 -23.25 22.15
CA TRP A 7 10.86 -22.00 22.70
C TRP A 7 9.83 -21.33 21.77
N MET A 8 9.66 -21.81 20.53
CA MET A 8 8.67 -21.34 19.55
C MET A 8 7.40 -22.21 19.48
N ALA A 9 7.24 -23.20 20.36
CA ALA A 9 6.02 -24.02 20.41
C ALA A 9 4.88 -23.24 21.11
N PRO A 10 3.72 -22.98 20.46
CA PRO A 10 2.60 -22.33 21.13
C PRO A 10 1.97 -23.31 22.13
N ALA A 11 2.04 -22.98 23.42
CA ALA A 11 1.23 -23.67 24.42
C ALA A 11 -0.22 -23.15 24.31
N TYR A 12 -1.04 -23.83 23.52
CA TYR A 12 -2.46 -23.52 23.35
C TYR A 12 -3.22 -23.84 24.66
N ALA A 13 -3.82 -22.83 25.28
CA ALA A 13 -4.79 -23.04 26.35
C ALA A 13 -6.20 -22.96 25.75
N GLU A 14 -6.90 -24.10 25.69
CA GLU A 14 -8.20 -24.25 25.01
C GLU A 14 -9.41 -23.72 25.81
N THR A 15 -9.26 -23.19 27.02
CA THR A 15 -10.44 -22.74 27.80
C THR A 15 -10.19 -21.48 28.65
N TRP A 16 -11.25 -20.65 28.71
CA TRP A 16 -11.39 -19.39 29.47
C TRP A 16 -11.29 -19.54 31.01
N GLU A 17 -11.14 -20.76 31.53
CA GLU A 17 -11.12 -21.01 32.97
C GLU A 17 -9.84 -20.46 33.63
N ALA A 18 -9.93 -19.19 34.01
CA ALA A 18 -9.16 -18.50 35.04
C ALA A 18 -7.66 -18.84 35.07
N ARG A 19 -6.86 -18.13 34.26
CA ARG A 19 -5.46 -17.89 34.62
C ARG A 19 -5.43 -17.13 35.95
N GLN A 20 -5.39 -17.85 37.05
CA GLN A 20 -5.07 -17.34 38.37
C GLN A 20 -3.57 -17.49 38.58
N GLY A 21 -2.89 -16.43 39.02
CA GLY A 21 -1.45 -16.49 39.19
C GLY A 21 -0.81 -15.12 39.29
N ARG A 22 0.51 -15.08 39.10
CA ARG A 22 1.23 -13.82 38.95
C ARG A 22 2.26 -13.96 37.83
N GLU A 23 2.51 -12.88 37.12
CA GLU A 23 3.49 -12.82 36.05
C GLU A 23 4.44 -11.65 36.28
N MET A 24 5.73 -11.86 35.98
CA MET A 24 6.71 -10.79 36.04
C MET A 24 6.56 -9.86 34.84
N CYS A 25 6.46 -8.55 35.09
CA CYS A 25 6.46 -7.54 34.06
C CYS A 25 7.79 -7.54 33.30
N ARG A 26 7.76 -7.87 32.01
CA ARG A 26 8.94 -7.92 31.13
C ARG A 26 9.60 -6.56 30.92
N ILE A 27 8.95 -5.47 31.31
CA ILE A 27 9.50 -4.11 31.23
C ILE A 27 10.26 -3.77 32.52
N CYS A 28 9.58 -3.76 33.68
CA CYS A 28 10.14 -3.23 34.93
C CYS A 28 10.41 -4.27 36.03
N GLY A 29 10.09 -5.55 35.80
CA GLY A 29 10.25 -6.62 36.78
C GLY A 29 9.16 -6.70 37.86
N TYR A 30 8.19 -5.79 37.87
CA TYR A 30 7.09 -5.81 38.83
C TYR A 30 6.24 -7.10 38.72
N ASP A 31 5.85 -7.65 39.86
CA ASP A 31 5.07 -8.89 39.95
C ASP A 31 3.56 -8.61 39.83
N VAL A 32 2.99 -8.84 38.64
CA VAL A 32 1.61 -8.50 38.25
C VAL A 32 0.66 -9.66 38.54
N ALA A 33 -0.43 -9.44 39.27
CA ALA A 33 -1.40 -10.49 39.63
C ALA A 33 -2.43 -10.77 38.51
N LEU A 34 -2.83 -12.04 38.37
CA LEU A 34 -3.86 -12.59 37.47
C LEU A 34 -4.94 -13.35 38.29
N PRO A 35 -6.25 -13.32 37.96
CA PRO A 35 -6.88 -12.66 36.83
C PRO A 35 -7.36 -11.24 37.18
N PHE A 36 -7.48 -10.40 36.16
CA PHE A 36 -7.85 -8.99 36.30
C PHE A 36 -9.37 -8.85 36.46
N ASN A 37 -9.85 -8.46 37.63
CA ASN A 37 -11.25 -8.12 37.86
C ASN A 37 -11.49 -6.63 37.56
N GLU A 38 -11.48 -6.22 36.28
CA GLU A 38 -12.02 -4.93 35.84
C GLU A 38 -12.54 -5.05 34.40
N SER A 39 -13.56 -4.27 34.07
CA SER A 39 -14.38 -4.32 32.84
C SER A 39 -13.65 -3.85 31.56
N ARG A 40 -12.36 -4.11 31.40
CA ARG A 40 -11.53 -3.66 30.25
C ARG A 40 -10.93 -4.84 29.50
N THR A 41 -10.50 -4.62 28.26
CA THR A 41 -9.80 -5.64 27.48
C THR A 41 -8.51 -6.10 28.12
N PHE A 42 -8.31 -7.42 28.21
CA PHE A 42 -7.11 -8.04 28.79
C PHE A 42 -5.80 -7.54 28.15
N ARG A 43 -5.84 -7.32 26.83
CA ARG A 43 -4.75 -6.79 26.02
C ARG A 43 -4.24 -5.42 26.49
N GLU A 44 -5.13 -4.57 27.00
CA GLU A 44 -4.83 -3.21 27.47
C GLU A 44 -4.60 -3.15 28.98
N HIS A 45 -4.51 -4.29 29.67
CA HIS A 45 -4.24 -4.29 31.11
C HIS A 45 -2.83 -3.80 31.42
N CYS A 46 -2.73 -2.73 32.21
CA CYS A 46 -1.47 -2.06 32.54
C CYS A 46 -0.81 -2.63 33.80
N CYS A 47 0.51 -2.83 33.73
CA CYS A 47 1.32 -3.14 34.90
C CYS A 47 1.25 -1.99 35.94
N PRO A 48 0.97 -2.26 37.24
CA PRO A 48 0.96 -1.23 38.27
C PRO A 48 2.31 -0.52 38.48
N GLY A 49 3.43 -1.20 38.18
CA GLY A 49 4.77 -0.66 38.37
C GLY A 49 5.19 0.35 37.30
N CYS A 50 4.89 0.08 36.02
CA CYS A 50 5.36 0.93 34.90
C CYS A 50 4.27 1.46 33.97
N GLY A 51 3.01 1.03 34.13
CA GLY A 51 1.90 1.38 33.25
C GLY A 51 1.87 0.63 31.92
N GLY A 52 2.84 -0.25 31.64
CA GLY A 52 2.91 -0.97 30.36
C GLY A 52 1.75 -1.95 30.20
N SER A 53 1.02 -1.83 29.09
CA SER A 53 -0.09 -2.74 28.75
C SER A 53 0.41 -4.17 28.51
N LYS A 54 -0.50 -5.16 28.51
CA LYS A 54 -0.14 -6.55 28.23
C LYS A 54 0.52 -6.70 26.85
N ARG A 55 -0.01 -6.06 25.80
CA ARG A 55 0.61 -6.04 24.47
C ARG A 55 2.03 -5.50 24.45
N THR A 56 2.31 -4.40 25.16
CA THR A 56 3.65 -3.82 25.23
C THR A 56 4.61 -4.72 26.01
N ARG A 57 4.13 -5.40 27.07
CA ARG A 57 4.92 -6.38 27.81
C ARG A 57 5.26 -7.62 26.96
N ASP A 58 4.34 -8.05 26.10
CA ASP A 58 4.55 -9.18 25.19
C ASP A 58 5.53 -8.83 24.08
N LEU A 59 5.43 -7.65 23.48
CA LEU A 59 6.45 -7.16 22.55
C LEU A 59 7.82 -7.09 23.23
N THR A 60 7.87 -6.63 24.48
CA THR A 60 9.10 -6.59 25.27
C THR A 60 9.66 -8.00 25.53
N GLN A 61 8.81 -9.01 25.72
CA GLN A 61 9.26 -10.41 25.82
C GLN A 61 10.02 -10.84 24.56
N VAL A 62 9.47 -10.54 23.38
CA VAL A 62 10.11 -10.87 22.10
C VAL A 62 11.41 -10.10 21.91
N LEU A 63 11.44 -8.82 22.27
CA LEU A 63 12.65 -8.00 22.27
C LEU A 63 13.76 -8.62 23.13
N LEU A 64 13.43 -9.01 24.36
CA LEU A 64 14.38 -9.65 25.29
C LEU A 64 14.92 -10.97 24.73
N ASN A 65 14.06 -11.77 24.08
CA ASN A 65 14.47 -13.01 23.43
C ASN A 65 15.42 -12.75 22.25
N TRP A 66 15.15 -11.72 21.44
CA TRP A 66 16.00 -11.37 20.30
C TRP A 66 17.41 -10.95 20.71
N ILE A 67 17.53 -10.14 21.77
CA ILE A 67 18.85 -9.78 22.34
C ILE A 67 19.46 -10.89 23.20
N GLN A 68 18.85 -12.08 23.23
CA GLN A 68 19.30 -13.25 23.99
C GLN A 68 19.45 -12.98 25.49
N ALA A 69 18.58 -12.13 26.05
CA ALA A 69 18.55 -11.88 27.49
C ALA A 69 18.12 -13.16 28.24
N PRO A 70 18.60 -13.37 29.50
CA PRO A 70 18.13 -14.47 30.33
C PRO A 70 16.61 -14.48 30.48
N ALA A 71 16.01 -15.67 30.62
CA ALA A 71 14.56 -15.81 30.78
C ALA A 71 13.99 -15.03 31.98
N SER A 72 14.79 -14.79 33.02
CA SER A 72 14.42 -13.98 34.20
C SER A 72 14.65 -12.46 34.05
N ALA A 73 15.21 -12.01 32.92
CA ALA A 73 15.51 -10.60 32.70
C ALA A 73 14.25 -9.78 32.38
N PHE A 74 14.35 -8.48 32.58
CA PHE A 74 13.35 -7.48 32.19
C PHE A 74 14.07 -6.26 31.59
N LEU A 75 13.36 -5.46 30.80
CA LEU A 75 13.94 -4.37 30.01
C LEU A 75 14.79 -3.41 30.85
N ASP A 76 14.27 -2.93 31.97
CA ASP A 76 14.97 -1.96 32.84
C ASP A 76 16.32 -2.50 33.35
N ALA A 77 16.46 -3.82 33.53
CA ALA A 77 17.72 -4.45 33.97
C ALA A 77 18.76 -4.58 32.85
N VAL A 78 18.33 -4.75 31.60
CA VAL A 78 19.24 -4.98 30.45
C VAL A 78 19.52 -3.74 29.64
N LEU A 79 18.72 -2.68 29.82
CA LEU A 79 18.82 -1.40 29.10
C LEU A 79 20.25 -0.84 29.06
N PRO A 80 21.04 -0.85 30.16
CA PRO A 80 22.42 -0.34 30.12
C PRO A 80 23.35 -1.07 29.14
N GLY A 81 23.05 -2.34 28.82
CA GLY A 81 23.80 -3.15 27.86
C GLY A 81 23.41 -2.95 26.39
N MET A 82 22.33 -2.22 26.11
CA MET A 82 21.77 -2.05 24.76
C MET A 82 22.34 -0.82 24.01
N THR A 83 23.39 -0.18 24.53
CA THR A 83 23.93 1.09 24.00
C THR A 83 24.50 1.01 22.57
N GLY A 84 24.83 -0.20 22.09
CA GLY A 84 25.31 -0.44 20.73
C GLY A 84 24.21 -0.51 19.66
N LEU A 85 22.94 -0.58 20.05
CA LEU A 85 21.82 -0.72 19.12
C LEU A 85 21.32 0.63 18.60
N LYS A 86 21.05 0.69 17.29
CA LYS A 86 20.27 1.77 16.67
C LYS A 86 18.82 1.33 16.58
N ILE A 87 17.94 2.05 17.27
CA ILE A 87 16.53 1.70 17.42
C ILE A 87 15.68 2.83 16.87
N TYR A 88 14.71 2.49 16.02
CA TYR A 88 13.68 3.41 15.57
C TYR A 88 12.30 2.96 16.08
N GLU A 89 11.61 3.83 16.80
CA GLU A 89 10.23 3.60 17.23
C GLU A 89 9.29 4.57 16.51
N THR A 90 8.27 4.02 15.86
CA THR A 90 7.30 4.77 15.02
C THR A 90 6.28 5.60 15.81
N GLN A 91 6.50 5.75 17.11
CA GLN A 91 5.69 6.58 18.03
C GLN A 91 6.63 7.25 19.03
N ALA A 92 6.28 8.44 19.48
CA ALA A 92 7.00 9.23 20.47
C ALA A 92 6.32 9.23 21.84
N ALA A 93 5.46 8.24 22.10
CA ALA A 93 4.70 8.09 23.34
C ALA A 93 4.71 6.65 23.86
N GLY A 94 4.30 6.47 25.11
CA GLY A 94 4.19 5.15 25.75
C GLY A 94 5.41 4.71 26.57
N VAL A 95 5.29 3.53 27.18
CA VAL A 95 6.24 3.04 28.19
C VAL A 95 7.56 2.61 27.57
N LEU A 96 7.54 2.00 26.37
CA LEU A 96 8.76 1.64 25.66
C LEU A 96 9.54 2.88 25.24
N HIS A 97 8.90 3.86 24.61
CA HIS A 97 9.50 5.16 24.33
C HIS A 97 10.16 5.77 25.57
N ALA A 98 9.44 5.82 26.70
CA ALA A 98 9.95 6.42 27.94
C ALA A 98 11.24 5.75 28.47
N ARG A 99 11.45 4.46 28.18
CA ARG A 99 12.66 3.71 28.56
C ARG A 99 13.73 3.78 27.47
N LEU A 100 13.40 3.43 26.24
CA LEU A 100 14.35 3.31 25.14
C LEU A 100 14.97 4.66 24.75
N ARG A 101 14.29 5.80 24.99
CA ARG A 101 14.84 7.14 24.74
C ARG A 101 16.11 7.49 25.52
N THR A 102 16.47 6.70 26.55
CA THR A 102 17.74 6.89 27.25
C THR A 102 18.94 6.30 26.50
N LEU A 103 18.70 5.49 25.46
CA LEU A 103 19.75 4.88 24.65
C LEU A 103 20.27 5.89 23.61
N PRO A 104 21.60 5.97 23.39
CA PRO A 104 22.19 6.96 22.48
C PRO A 104 21.80 6.74 21.01
N GLY A 105 21.48 5.50 20.62
CA GLY A 105 21.05 5.13 19.26
C GLY A 105 19.54 5.16 19.02
N TYR A 106 18.74 5.67 19.96
CA TYR A 106 17.28 5.68 19.85
C TYR A 106 16.77 6.91 19.09
N VAL A 107 15.87 6.65 18.13
CA VAL A 107 15.12 7.66 17.38
C VAL A 107 13.64 7.31 17.45
N CYS A 108 12.79 8.34 17.58
CA CYS A 108 11.34 8.18 17.46
C CYS A 108 10.76 9.27 16.57
N SER A 109 9.54 9.03 16.09
CA SER A 109 8.77 9.99 15.31
C SER A 109 7.26 9.82 15.55
N GLU A 110 6.51 10.77 15.02
CA GLU A 110 5.05 10.73 14.86
C GLU A 110 4.72 11.16 13.42
N TYR A 111 3.46 11.02 12.99
CA TYR A 111 2.99 11.56 11.72
C TYR A 111 2.11 12.80 11.93
N PHE A 112 2.52 13.92 11.32
CA PHE A 112 1.78 15.19 11.33
C PHE A 112 1.50 15.63 9.89
N ASP A 113 0.24 15.95 9.60
CA ASP A 113 -0.23 16.29 8.25
C ASP A 113 0.50 17.52 7.65
N ASP A 114 0.86 18.49 8.50
CA ASP A 114 1.46 19.77 8.08
C ASP A 114 2.99 19.82 8.21
N ILE A 115 3.65 18.70 8.53
CA ILE A 115 5.10 18.66 8.78
C ILE A 115 5.75 17.66 7.84
N ALA A 116 6.70 18.11 7.03
CA ALA A 116 7.43 17.24 6.10
C ALA A 116 8.19 16.11 6.84
N ALA A 117 8.29 14.95 6.20
CA ALA A 117 9.07 13.83 6.70
C ALA A 117 10.53 14.25 6.97
N GLY A 118 11.05 13.85 8.12
CA GLY A 118 12.38 14.22 8.60
C GLY A 118 12.48 15.54 9.36
N ALA A 119 11.49 16.43 9.24
CA ALA A 119 11.43 17.66 10.02
C ALA A 119 10.98 17.39 11.47
N ARG A 120 10.94 18.44 12.30
CA ARG A 120 10.48 18.37 13.70
C ARG A 120 9.38 19.39 13.96
N ASN A 121 8.44 19.04 14.82
CA ASN A 121 7.45 19.98 15.33
C ASN A 121 8.08 20.93 16.37
N THR A 122 7.26 21.85 16.92
CA THR A 122 7.70 22.83 17.91
C THR A 122 8.19 22.22 19.22
N ASP A 123 7.72 21.02 19.57
CA ASP A 123 8.14 20.26 20.75
C ASP A 123 9.39 19.41 20.48
N GLY A 124 9.94 19.49 19.27
CA GLY A 124 11.11 18.74 18.85
C GLY A 124 10.82 17.29 18.46
N VAL A 125 9.57 16.85 18.37
CA VAL A 125 9.19 15.51 17.89
C VAL A 125 9.38 15.44 16.38
N ARG A 126 10.08 14.41 15.90
CA ARG A 126 10.33 14.19 14.48
C ARG A 126 9.06 13.76 13.77
N CYS A 127 8.80 14.30 12.58
CA CYS A 127 7.76 13.81 11.69
C CYS A 127 8.34 12.74 10.75
N GLU A 128 7.65 11.63 10.55
CA GLU A 128 7.95 10.66 9.48
C GLU A 128 6.66 10.16 8.84
N ASN A 129 6.69 9.97 7.52
CA ASN A 129 5.70 9.15 6.82
C ASN A 129 6.26 7.73 6.71
N LEU A 130 5.55 6.73 7.26
CA LEU A 130 6.03 5.35 7.19
C LEU A 130 6.09 4.80 5.76
N GLU A 131 5.31 5.37 4.83
CA GLU A 131 5.33 5.01 3.41
C GLU A 131 6.52 5.61 2.66
N ALA A 132 7.23 6.57 3.26
CA ALA A 132 8.41 7.21 2.69
C ALA A 132 9.31 7.74 3.81
N LEU A 133 10.09 6.86 4.43
CA LEU A 133 10.93 7.22 5.57
C LEU A 133 12.13 8.05 5.12
N SER A 134 12.37 9.19 5.77
CA SER A 134 13.51 10.05 5.41
C SER A 134 14.89 9.51 5.86
N PHE A 135 14.93 8.29 6.41
CA PHE A 135 16.16 7.63 6.82
C PHE A 135 16.86 6.93 5.65
N ALA A 136 18.19 6.84 5.73
CA ALA A 136 18.97 6.03 4.81
C ALA A 136 18.65 4.53 4.95
N SER A 137 18.87 3.78 3.88
CA SER A 137 18.77 2.31 3.91
C SER A 137 19.76 1.74 4.93
N ALA A 138 19.39 0.64 5.59
CA ALA A 138 20.22 -0.03 6.60
C ALA A 138 20.70 0.88 7.76
N ALA A 139 19.82 1.77 8.24
CA ALA A 139 20.10 2.66 9.36
C ALA A 139 19.93 2.01 10.74
N PHE A 140 18.99 1.07 10.91
CA PHE A 140 18.55 0.59 12.23
C PHE A 140 18.74 -0.92 12.43
N ASP A 141 19.09 -1.31 13.65
CA ASP A 141 19.14 -2.72 14.07
C ASP A 141 17.74 -3.23 14.45
N LEU A 142 16.89 -2.33 14.96
CA LEU A 142 15.54 -2.62 15.42
C LEU A 142 14.58 -1.49 15.03
N VAL A 143 13.45 -1.85 14.42
CA VAL A 143 12.30 -0.97 14.24
C VAL A 143 11.15 -1.47 15.11
N ILE A 144 10.42 -0.58 15.79
CA ILE A 144 9.27 -0.91 16.63
C ILE A 144 8.04 -0.13 16.16
N SER A 145 6.92 -0.82 15.93
CA SER A 145 5.60 -0.20 15.76
C SER A 145 4.54 -0.90 16.60
N GLN A 146 3.65 -0.14 17.26
CA GLN A 146 2.60 -0.75 18.09
C GLN A 146 1.25 -0.15 17.70
N ASP A 147 0.46 -0.90 16.94
CA ASP A 147 -0.89 -0.50 16.50
C ASP A 147 -0.87 0.87 15.78
N VAL A 148 0.06 0.97 14.82
CA VAL A 148 0.25 2.15 13.95
C VAL A 148 -0.13 1.83 12.51
N LEU A 149 0.18 0.61 12.06
CA LEU A 149 0.15 0.26 10.64
C LEU A 149 -1.27 0.12 10.07
N GLU A 150 -2.27 -0.09 10.92
CA GLU A 150 -3.67 -0.13 10.52
C GLU A 150 -4.20 1.25 10.10
N HIS A 151 -3.47 2.31 10.41
CA HIS A 151 -3.79 3.70 10.12
C HIS A 151 -3.05 4.25 8.89
N VAL A 152 -2.12 3.49 8.34
CA VAL A 152 -1.31 3.86 7.17
C VAL A 152 -2.11 3.56 5.90
N LEU A 153 -2.11 4.47 4.92
CA LEU A 153 -2.94 4.36 3.72
C LEU A 153 -2.47 3.19 2.84
N HIS A 154 -1.16 3.04 2.68
CA HIS A 154 -0.51 1.97 1.93
C HIS A 154 0.41 1.14 2.86
N PRO A 155 -0.17 0.23 3.68
CA PRO A 155 0.61 -0.50 4.69
C PRO A 155 1.70 -1.39 4.08
N ASP A 156 1.47 -1.99 2.90
CA ASP A 156 2.49 -2.79 2.20
C ASP A 156 3.72 -1.92 1.84
N THR A 157 3.52 -0.68 1.39
CA THR A 157 4.61 0.29 1.15
C THR A 157 5.35 0.61 2.44
N ALA A 158 4.63 0.84 3.53
CA ALA A 158 5.25 1.11 4.83
C ALA A 158 6.07 -0.08 5.37
N PHE A 159 5.60 -1.32 5.19
CA PHE A 159 6.40 -2.50 5.53
C PHE A 159 7.69 -2.56 4.71
N GLN A 160 7.64 -2.22 3.41
CA GLN A 160 8.82 -2.19 2.55
C GLN A 160 9.81 -1.10 2.98
N GLU A 161 9.33 0.10 3.33
CA GLU A 161 10.18 1.19 3.83
C GLU A 161 10.83 0.86 5.17
N ILE A 162 10.07 0.27 6.10
CA ILE A 162 10.60 -0.25 7.36
C ILE A 162 11.67 -1.31 7.09
N TYR A 163 11.41 -2.24 6.16
CA TYR A 163 12.37 -3.25 5.77
C TYR A 163 13.62 -2.66 5.10
N ARG A 164 13.50 -1.59 4.31
CA ARG A 164 14.62 -0.87 3.68
C ARG A 164 15.56 -0.27 4.74
N VAL A 165 15.00 0.42 5.74
CA VAL A 165 15.80 1.09 6.79
C VAL A 165 16.42 0.12 7.80
N LEU A 166 15.95 -1.14 7.86
CA LEU A 166 16.62 -2.18 8.64
C LEU A 166 17.99 -2.54 8.06
N LYS A 167 18.96 -2.75 8.95
CA LYS A 167 20.25 -3.39 8.62
C LYS A 167 20.05 -4.87 8.31
N SER A 168 21.01 -5.44 7.60
CA SER A 168 21.17 -6.89 7.50
C SER A 168 21.17 -7.53 8.90
N GLY A 169 20.34 -8.54 9.12
CA GLY A 169 20.15 -9.19 10.43
C GLY A 169 19.29 -8.40 11.42
N GLY A 170 18.91 -7.17 11.10
CA GLY A 170 18.00 -6.34 11.88
C GLY A 170 16.56 -6.87 11.83
N ILE A 171 15.74 -6.42 12.78
CA ILE A 171 14.36 -6.89 12.90
C ILE A 171 13.36 -5.74 13.06
N HIS A 172 12.13 -5.96 12.59
CA HIS A 172 10.98 -5.13 12.89
C HIS A 172 10.06 -5.91 13.84
N LEU A 173 9.88 -5.38 15.05
CA LEU A 173 8.92 -5.92 16.03
C LEU A 173 7.67 -5.07 16.01
N PHE A 174 6.53 -5.70 15.78
CA PHE A 174 5.28 -4.95 15.72
C PHE A 174 4.06 -5.66 16.23
N THR A 175 3.07 -4.84 16.60
CA THR A 175 1.71 -5.27 16.87
C THR A 175 0.75 -4.55 15.94
N VAL A 176 -0.32 -5.26 15.57
CA VAL A 176 -1.52 -4.69 14.94
C VAL A 176 -2.75 -5.34 15.58
N PRO A 177 -3.92 -4.69 15.55
CA PRO A 177 -5.18 -5.34 15.87
C PRO A 177 -5.47 -6.48 14.87
N CYS A 178 -5.30 -7.73 15.31
CA CYS A 178 -5.49 -8.91 14.46
C CYS A 178 -6.94 -9.39 14.52
N HIS A 179 -7.64 -9.36 13.38
CA HIS A 179 -8.95 -9.97 13.17
C HIS A 179 -8.78 -11.46 12.87
N GLU A 180 -8.55 -12.26 13.92
CA GLU A 180 -8.22 -13.67 13.75
C GLU A 180 -9.29 -14.45 12.98
N GLY A 181 -8.85 -15.41 12.16
CA GLY A 181 -9.73 -16.21 11.32
C GLY A 181 -10.33 -15.44 10.14
N GLN A 182 -10.01 -14.15 9.97
CA GLN A 182 -10.36 -13.35 8.80
C GLN A 182 -9.13 -13.09 7.92
N PRO A 183 -9.31 -12.89 6.60
CA PRO A 183 -8.27 -12.33 5.75
C PRO A 183 -8.08 -10.84 6.04
N THR A 184 -6.92 -10.30 5.66
CA THR A 184 -6.63 -8.87 5.72
C THR A 184 -7.48 -8.12 4.68
N VAL A 185 -8.18 -7.07 5.11
CA VAL A 185 -9.11 -6.30 4.26
C VAL A 185 -8.77 -4.82 4.33
N SER A 186 -8.69 -4.16 3.16
CA SER A 186 -8.61 -2.71 3.11
C SER A 186 -10.01 -2.10 3.26
N ARG A 187 -10.13 -1.09 4.12
CA ARG A 187 -11.36 -0.31 4.32
C ARG A 187 -11.48 0.83 3.32
N VAL A 188 -10.38 1.18 2.67
CA VAL A 188 -10.30 2.26 1.70
C VAL A 188 -9.57 1.81 0.44
N VAL A 189 -9.85 2.48 -0.67
CA VAL A 189 -9.08 2.35 -1.91
C VAL A 189 -8.73 3.72 -2.49
N PRO A 190 -7.63 3.83 -3.23
CA PRO A 190 -7.34 5.01 -4.03
C PRO A 190 -8.46 5.26 -5.06
N GLY A 191 -8.94 6.49 -5.15
CA GLY A 191 -9.87 6.94 -6.18
C GLY A 191 -9.35 8.19 -6.89
N LEU A 192 -9.91 8.48 -8.07
CA LEU A 192 -9.53 9.60 -8.95
C LEU A 192 -9.58 11.00 -8.31
N ALA A 193 -10.28 11.16 -7.18
CA ALA A 193 -10.42 12.42 -6.44
C ALA A 193 -10.02 12.29 -4.96
N GLY A 194 -9.24 11.27 -4.61
CA GLY A 194 -8.83 10.95 -3.23
C GLY A 194 -9.29 9.58 -2.76
N THR A 195 -9.12 9.32 -1.46
CA THR A 195 -9.45 8.04 -0.82
C THR A 195 -10.94 7.74 -0.82
N VAL A 196 -11.33 6.58 -1.36
CA VAL A 196 -12.72 6.09 -1.38
C VAL A 196 -12.90 5.04 -0.29
N HIS A 197 -13.87 5.26 0.61
CA HIS A 197 -14.22 4.28 1.64
C HIS A 197 -15.07 3.15 1.04
N GLN A 198 -14.55 1.92 1.09
CA GLN A 198 -15.30 0.73 0.66
C GLN A 198 -16.05 0.09 1.82
N LEU A 199 -15.60 0.31 3.06
CA LEU A 199 -16.23 -0.17 4.28
C LEU A 199 -16.59 1.00 5.22
N PRO A 200 -17.63 0.86 6.07
CA PRO A 200 -18.04 1.90 7.01
C PRO A 200 -16.89 2.35 7.91
N THR A 201 -16.66 3.65 8.10
CA THR A 201 -15.48 4.16 8.82
C THR A 201 -15.37 3.63 10.25
N VAL A 202 -14.18 3.19 10.63
CA VAL A 202 -13.81 2.76 11.98
C VAL A 202 -12.61 3.59 12.43
N TRP A 203 -12.55 3.95 13.69
CA TRP A 203 -11.41 4.65 14.28
C TRP A 203 -10.97 4.02 15.59
N HIS A 204 -9.66 4.03 15.81
CA HIS A 204 -9.02 3.69 17.09
C HIS A 204 -8.64 4.97 17.86
N GLY A 205 -8.27 4.82 19.13
CA GLY A 205 -7.78 5.93 19.93
C GLY A 205 -6.46 6.46 19.39
N ASP A 206 -6.26 7.77 19.46
CA ASP A 206 -5.05 8.46 19.01
C ASP A 206 -4.59 9.41 20.13
N PRO A 207 -3.31 9.37 20.56
CA PRO A 207 -2.76 10.30 21.55
C PRO A 207 -2.67 11.76 21.04
N LEU A 208 -2.66 11.99 19.73
CA LEU A 208 -2.53 13.30 19.08
C LEU A 208 -3.89 13.86 18.65
N ARG A 209 -4.77 13.02 18.10
CA ARG A 209 -6.07 13.45 17.54
C ARG A 209 -7.23 13.08 18.44
N LEU A 210 -7.98 14.08 18.92
CA LEU A 210 -9.17 13.88 19.76
C LEU A 210 -10.25 12.98 19.11
N GLN A 211 -10.34 12.98 17.78
CA GLN A 211 -11.31 12.16 17.02
C GLN A 211 -10.87 10.69 16.83
N GLY A 212 -9.62 10.37 17.20
CA GLY A 212 -8.97 9.09 16.94
C GLY A 212 -8.28 9.04 15.58
N SER A 213 -7.66 7.89 15.29
CA SER A 213 -7.03 7.56 14.02
C SER A 213 -7.94 6.66 13.19
N LEU A 214 -8.14 7.01 11.93
CA LEU A 214 -8.95 6.23 11.00
C LEU A 214 -8.28 4.88 10.75
N VAL A 215 -9.04 3.80 10.87
CA VAL A 215 -8.58 2.47 10.47
C VAL A 215 -8.72 2.35 8.96
N VAL A 216 -7.58 2.21 8.29
CA VAL A 216 -7.45 2.00 6.84
C VAL A 216 -7.48 0.52 6.52
N THR A 217 -6.83 -0.32 7.34
CA THR A 217 -6.70 -1.77 7.07
C THR A 217 -7.09 -2.59 8.30
N ASP A 218 -8.01 -3.53 8.12
CA ASP A 218 -8.32 -4.57 9.11
C ASP A 218 -7.38 -5.76 8.85
N PHE A 219 -6.33 -5.93 9.67
CA PHE A 219 -5.35 -7.00 9.48
C PHE A 219 -5.88 -8.36 9.94
N GLY A 220 -5.73 -9.37 9.08
CA GLY A 220 -6.18 -10.74 9.31
C GLY A 220 -5.08 -11.70 9.73
N SER A 221 -5.43 -12.98 9.83
CA SER A 221 -4.47 -14.07 10.15
C SER A 221 -3.47 -14.35 9.02
N ASP A 222 -3.69 -13.81 7.83
CA ASP A 222 -2.85 -13.98 6.64
C ASP A 222 -1.65 -13.02 6.59
N LEU A 223 -1.52 -12.09 7.54
CA LEU A 223 -0.52 -11.01 7.50
C LEU A 223 0.92 -11.51 7.40
N ALA A 224 1.33 -12.46 8.24
CA ALA A 224 2.70 -12.98 8.24
C ALA A 224 3.05 -13.67 6.90
N ASP A 225 2.11 -14.44 6.35
CA ASP A 225 2.28 -15.12 5.06
C ASP A 225 2.29 -14.12 3.89
N ARG A 226 1.49 -13.05 3.97
CA ARG A 226 1.52 -11.94 2.99
C ARG A 226 2.90 -11.30 2.92
N LEU A 227 3.45 -10.90 4.06
CA LEU A 227 4.76 -10.23 4.12
C LEU A 227 5.89 -11.18 3.70
N THR A 228 5.82 -12.45 4.10
CA THR A 228 6.80 -13.46 3.69
C THR A 228 6.80 -13.67 2.18
N ARG A 229 5.62 -13.69 1.52
CA ARG A 229 5.52 -13.75 0.05
C ARG A 229 6.11 -12.53 -0.66
N GLN A 230 6.13 -11.37 -0.02
CA GLN A 230 6.77 -10.16 -0.54
C GLN A 230 8.31 -10.16 -0.35
N GLY A 231 8.86 -11.21 0.26
CA GLY A 231 10.30 -11.37 0.52
C GLY A 231 10.74 -10.88 1.89
N MET A 232 9.81 -10.52 2.77
CA MET A 232 10.06 -10.08 4.15
C MET A 232 9.75 -11.23 5.11
N GLU A 233 10.76 -12.01 5.50
CA GLU A 233 10.57 -13.16 6.41
C GLU A 233 9.89 -12.71 7.70
N THR A 234 8.61 -13.05 7.84
CA THR A 234 7.76 -12.55 8.93
C THR A 234 7.09 -13.71 9.64
N THR A 235 7.10 -13.64 10.98
CA THR A 235 6.55 -14.68 11.84
C THR A 235 5.70 -14.09 12.95
N GLU A 236 4.72 -14.84 13.43
CA GLU A 236 4.08 -14.59 14.72
C GLU A 236 5.04 -15.02 15.83
N ALA A 237 5.84 -14.08 16.34
CA ALA A 237 6.88 -14.35 17.32
C ALA A 237 6.33 -14.60 18.74
N TYR A 238 5.14 -14.08 19.04
CA TYR A 238 4.45 -14.34 20.30
C TYR A 238 2.94 -14.16 20.13
N ARG A 239 2.17 -14.99 20.85
CA ARG A 239 0.72 -14.94 20.88
C ARG A 239 0.20 -15.27 22.27
N GLU A 240 -0.72 -14.46 22.77
CA GLU A 240 -1.54 -14.78 23.91
C GLU A 240 -3.02 -14.57 23.62
N ASN A 241 -3.78 -15.67 23.75
CA ASN A 241 -5.20 -15.69 23.50
C ASN A 241 -5.96 -15.42 24.80
N PHE A 242 -6.68 -14.30 24.84
CA PHE A 242 -7.65 -13.96 25.88
C PHE A 242 -9.09 -14.26 25.44
N TYR A 243 -9.32 -14.21 24.12
CA TYR A 243 -10.61 -14.34 23.48
C TYR A 243 -10.55 -15.46 22.42
N VAL A 244 -11.63 -16.23 22.32
CA VAL A 244 -11.84 -17.12 21.18
C VAL A 244 -12.08 -16.29 19.92
N THR A 245 -11.70 -16.81 18.76
CA THR A 245 -11.82 -16.14 17.46
C THR A 245 -13.21 -15.53 17.21
N ALA A 246 -14.28 -16.25 17.58
CA ALA A 246 -15.67 -15.79 17.40
C ALA A 246 -16.05 -14.56 18.26
N ALA A 247 -15.25 -14.22 19.28
CA ALA A 247 -15.48 -13.06 20.14
C ALA A 247 -14.72 -11.80 19.68
N ILE A 248 -13.85 -11.92 18.66
CA ILE A 248 -13.12 -10.79 18.08
C ILE A 248 -14.06 -10.07 17.10
N PRO A 249 -14.26 -8.75 17.23
CA PRO A 249 -15.23 -8.03 16.41
C PRO A 249 -14.78 -7.98 14.94
N VAL A 250 -15.74 -8.19 14.03
CA VAL A 250 -15.56 -8.08 12.58
C VAL A 250 -16.55 -7.03 12.07
N ILE A 251 -16.04 -5.87 11.63
CA ILE A 251 -16.87 -4.69 11.33
C ILE A 251 -17.03 -4.51 9.81
N LEU A 252 -17.48 -5.57 9.14
CA LEU A 252 -17.60 -5.59 7.66
C LEU A 252 -18.99 -5.17 7.15
N GLY A 253 -20.00 -5.06 8.02
CA GLY A 253 -21.38 -4.74 7.61
C GLY A 253 -22.13 -3.81 8.57
N ASP A 254 -23.25 -3.25 8.09
CA ASP A 254 -24.04 -2.21 8.76
C ASP A 254 -24.40 -2.53 10.23
N ALA A 255 -24.80 -3.77 10.53
CA ALA A 255 -25.22 -4.16 11.88
C ALA A 255 -24.06 -4.15 12.88
N ALA A 256 -22.90 -4.68 12.47
CA ALA A 256 -21.69 -4.67 13.29
C ALA A 256 -21.16 -3.24 13.47
N HIS A 257 -21.22 -2.43 12.40
CA HIS A 257 -20.85 -1.02 12.46
C HIS A 257 -21.78 -0.21 13.37
N ALA A 258 -23.09 -0.46 13.35
CA ALA A 258 -24.03 0.17 14.28
C ALA A 258 -23.76 -0.21 15.75
N GLN A 259 -23.26 -1.41 16.02
CA GLN A 259 -22.80 -1.78 17.36
C GLN A 259 -21.52 -1.03 17.74
N TYR A 260 -20.53 -0.99 16.85
CA TYR A 260 -19.31 -0.18 17.00
C TYR A 260 -19.65 1.28 17.33
N GLU A 261 -20.52 1.91 16.54
CA GLU A 261 -20.93 3.31 16.72
C GLU A 261 -21.63 3.57 18.06
N ARG A 262 -22.42 2.61 18.56
CA ARG A 262 -23.03 2.71 19.89
C ARG A 262 -21.96 2.76 20.98
N HIS A 263 -20.94 1.90 20.90
CA HIS A 263 -19.83 1.91 21.86
C HIS A 263 -18.96 3.16 21.73
N ARG A 264 -18.72 3.63 20.50
CA ARG A 264 -17.98 4.86 20.20
C ARG A 264 -18.64 6.06 20.84
N LYS A 265 -19.95 6.23 20.62
CA LYS A 265 -20.74 7.34 21.19
C LYS A 265 -20.86 7.26 22.71
N ALA A 266 -20.86 6.05 23.28
CA ALA A 266 -20.88 5.83 24.72
C ALA A 266 -19.49 6.00 25.38
N GLY A 267 -18.41 6.15 24.60
CA GLY A 267 -17.06 6.30 25.12
C GLY A 267 -16.47 5.03 25.74
N ASN A 268 -17.02 3.85 25.41
CA ASN A 268 -16.61 2.56 25.99
C ASN A 268 -16.05 1.60 24.94
N MET A 269 -15.20 2.12 24.05
CA MET A 269 -14.55 1.35 22.98
C MET A 269 -13.75 0.13 23.46
N LEU A 270 -13.20 0.22 24.68
CA LEU A 270 -12.49 -0.88 25.32
C LEU A 270 -13.40 -2.04 25.74
N ASP A 271 -14.73 -1.89 25.73
CA ASP A 271 -15.66 -3.01 25.94
C ASP A 271 -15.92 -3.79 24.64
N TYR A 272 -15.73 -3.10 23.50
CA TYR A 272 -16.04 -3.58 22.16
C TYR A 272 -14.85 -4.28 21.51
N PHE A 273 -13.67 -3.65 21.52
CA PHE A 273 -12.49 -4.16 20.83
C PHE A 273 -11.77 -5.26 21.60
N ARG A 274 -12.16 -6.52 21.37
CA ARG A 274 -11.61 -7.70 22.05
C ARG A 274 -10.52 -8.39 21.24
N TYR A 275 -9.37 -7.75 21.11
CA TYR A 275 -8.21 -8.33 20.42
C TYR A 275 -7.33 -9.17 21.37
N ASN A 276 -6.75 -10.24 20.85
CA ASN A 276 -5.67 -10.97 21.50
C ASN A 276 -4.33 -10.21 21.37
N SER A 277 -3.33 -10.63 22.15
CA SER A 277 -1.98 -10.08 22.02
C SER A 277 -1.21 -10.91 21.00
N VAL A 278 -0.84 -10.28 19.87
CA VAL A 278 -0.03 -10.90 18.83
C VAL A 278 1.14 -9.97 18.53
N VAL A 279 2.35 -10.52 18.58
CA VAL A 279 3.58 -9.80 18.24
C VAL A 279 4.17 -10.47 17.01
N TYR A 280 4.34 -9.68 15.97
CA TYR A 280 5.00 -10.08 14.74
C TYR A 280 6.47 -9.68 14.78
N CYS A 281 7.30 -10.50 14.14
CA CYS A 281 8.71 -10.21 13.93
C CYS A 281 9.04 -10.44 12.45
N THR A 282 9.47 -9.37 11.79
CA THR A 282 10.05 -9.44 10.45
C THR A 282 11.57 -9.36 10.57
N ARG A 283 12.29 -10.30 9.96
CA ARG A 283 13.76 -10.33 9.96
C ARG A 283 14.29 -10.00 8.57
N LYS A 284 15.32 -9.13 8.54
CA LYS A 284 16.06 -8.86 7.30
C LYS A 284 17.21 -9.85 7.14
N GLN A 285 17.17 -10.63 6.07
CA GLN A 285 18.21 -11.63 5.80
C GLN A 285 19.51 -11.00 5.31
N GLU A 286 20.61 -11.72 5.54
CA GLU A 286 21.93 -11.27 5.13
C GLU A 286 22.06 -11.27 3.60
N GLY A 287 22.40 -10.11 3.03
CA GLY A 287 22.46 -9.91 1.57
C GLY A 287 21.16 -9.44 0.89
N GLN A 288 20.03 -9.33 1.59
CA GLN A 288 18.80 -8.73 1.05
C GLN A 288 18.82 -7.20 1.25
N LEU A 289 19.41 -6.45 0.31
CA LEU A 289 19.14 -5.02 0.16
C LEU A 289 17.88 -4.86 -0.72
N MET A 290 16.73 -4.57 -0.11
CA MET A 290 15.55 -4.06 -0.83
C MET A 290 15.68 -2.55 -1.03
N ASP A 291 16.62 -2.10 -1.85
CA ASP A 291 16.44 -0.82 -2.56
C ASP A 291 15.59 -1.13 -3.81
N LYS A 292 14.34 -1.61 -3.66
CA LYS A 292 13.47 -1.79 -4.84
C LYS A 292 13.14 -0.38 -5.36
N PRO A 293 13.45 -0.05 -6.62
CA PRO A 293 13.03 1.22 -7.18
C PRO A 293 11.49 1.33 -7.12
N GLU A 294 10.97 2.49 -6.75
CA GLU A 294 9.54 2.78 -6.79
C GLU A 294 9.05 2.82 -8.24
N TRP A 295 7.83 2.33 -8.50
CA TRP A 295 7.23 2.43 -9.83
C TRP A 295 6.69 3.85 -10.04
N THR A 296 7.43 4.67 -10.77
CA THR A 296 7.05 6.06 -11.10
C THR A 296 6.32 6.18 -12.44
N GLY A 297 6.10 5.07 -13.14
CA GLY A 297 5.68 5.05 -14.55
C GLY A 297 6.83 5.24 -15.56
N GLU A 298 8.00 5.70 -15.12
CA GLU A 298 9.20 5.94 -15.96
C GLU A 298 9.95 4.64 -16.31
N ARG A 299 9.94 3.63 -15.42
CA ARG A 299 10.78 2.42 -15.55
C ARG A 299 9.95 1.17 -15.45
N PHE A 300 10.25 0.21 -16.31
CA PHE A 300 9.72 -1.15 -16.17
C PHE A 300 10.34 -1.86 -14.96
N LEU A 301 9.48 -2.43 -14.12
CA LEU A 301 9.86 -3.23 -12.96
C LEU A 301 9.20 -4.60 -13.07
N PRO A 302 9.93 -5.73 -13.05
CA PRO A 302 9.35 -7.08 -13.26
C PRO A 302 8.37 -7.58 -12.20
N TRP A 303 8.01 -6.74 -11.22
CA TRP A 303 7.10 -7.07 -10.13
C TRP A 303 5.87 -6.16 -10.08
N ILE A 304 5.65 -5.30 -11.07
CA ILE A 304 4.42 -4.48 -11.16
C ILE A 304 3.26 -5.34 -11.66
N GLU A 305 2.05 -5.06 -11.18
CA GLU A 305 0.84 -5.71 -11.70
C GLU A 305 0.49 -5.08 -13.06
N GLY A 306 0.45 -5.89 -14.12
CA GLY A 306 0.21 -5.43 -15.50
C GLY A 306 0.92 -6.29 -16.55
N ALA A 307 0.23 -7.33 -17.03
CA ALA A 307 0.84 -8.33 -17.93
C ALA A 307 1.27 -7.77 -19.29
N THR A 308 0.65 -6.70 -19.82
CA THR A 308 0.98 -6.15 -21.16
C THR A 308 2.41 -5.60 -21.24
N LEU A 309 2.79 -4.72 -20.31
CA LEU A 309 4.15 -4.16 -20.20
C LEU A 309 5.22 -5.26 -20.04
N HIS A 310 4.90 -6.33 -19.31
CA HIS A 310 5.80 -7.46 -19.13
C HIS A 310 6.09 -8.17 -20.45
N TYR A 311 5.07 -8.42 -21.26
CA TYR A 311 5.20 -9.14 -22.52
C TYR A 311 6.03 -8.32 -23.52
N GLU A 312 5.79 -7.01 -23.58
CA GLU A 312 6.49 -6.08 -24.46
C GLU A 312 7.99 -6.03 -24.15
N HIS A 313 8.36 -5.80 -22.88
CA HIS A 313 9.76 -5.78 -22.45
C HIS A 313 10.44 -7.15 -22.62
N LEU A 314 9.80 -8.24 -22.20
CA LEU A 314 10.35 -9.59 -22.32
C LEU A 314 10.65 -9.95 -23.76
N HIS A 315 9.74 -9.62 -24.68
CA HIS A 315 9.93 -9.92 -26.09
C HIS A 315 11.07 -9.10 -26.69
N ARG A 316 11.19 -7.80 -26.37
CA ARG A 316 12.31 -6.96 -26.86
C ARG A 316 13.67 -7.44 -26.38
N TYR A 317 13.82 -7.75 -25.10
CA TYR A 317 15.08 -8.30 -24.59
C TYR A 317 15.36 -9.71 -25.12
N ARG A 318 14.33 -10.54 -25.36
CA ARG A 318 14.52 -11.84 -26.01
C ARG A 318 14.94 -11.70 -27.48
N PHE A 319 14.38 -10.72 -28.20
CA PHE A 319 14.79 -10.37 -29.56
C PHE A 319 16.24 -9.89 -29.58
N ALA A 320 16.63 -8.97 -28.70
CA ALA A 320 18.01 -8.51 -28.59
C ALA A 320 18.99 -9.65 -28.23
N ALA A 321 18.56 -10.64 -27.44
CA ALA A 321 19.39 -11.80 -27.09
C ALA A 321 19.93 -12.57 -28.32
N GLU A 322 19.23 -12.53 -29.46
CA GLU A 322 19.66 -13.15 -30.72
C GLU A 322 20.79 -12.36 -31.42
N TRP A 323 20.89 -11.06 -31.15
CA TRP A 323 21.88 -10.17 -31.74
C TRP A 323 23.17 -10.06 -30.91
N VAL A 324 23.13 -10.42 -29.62
CA VAL A 324 24.22 -10.19 -28.66
C VAL A 324 25.04 -11.44 -28.30
N ALA A 325 24.71 -12.60 -28.87
CA ALA A 325 25.39 -13.84 -28.53
C ALA A 325 26.92 -13.74 -28.71
N GLY A 326 27.68 -14.07 -27.66
CA GLY A 326 29.15 -14.02 -27.64
C GLY A 326 29.77 -12.63 -27.74
N CYS A 327 28.98 -11.55 -27.62
CA CYS A 327 29.44 -10.17 -27.78
C CYS A 327 29.65 -9.45 -26.45
N ARG A 328 30.48 -8.39 -26.46
CA ARG A 328 30.52 -7.38 -25.38
C ARG A 328 29.39 -6.38 -25.61
N VAL A 329 28.51 -6.24 -24.63
CA VAL A 329 27.25 -5.50 -24.75
C VAL A 329 27.23 -4.33 -23.77
N LEU A 330 26.80 -3.16 -24.24
CA LEU A 330 26.37 -2.06 -23.39
C LEU A 330 24.84 -1.95 -23.46
N ASP A 331 24.17 -1.99 -22.32
CA ASP A 331 22.71 -1.83 -22.20
C ASP A 331 22.43 -0.46 -21.58
N LEU A 332 21.98 0.49 -22.41
CA LEU A 332 21.72 1.90 -22.05
C LEU A 332 20.30 2.05 -21.52
N GLY A 333 20.15 2.67 -20.34
CA GLY A 333 18.87 2.76 -19.66
C GLY A 333 18.47 1.42 -19.05
N CYS A 334 19.40 0.72 -18.41
CA CYS A 334 19.18 -0.67 -17.97
C CYS A 334 18.15 -0.81 -16.83
N GLY A 335 17.71 0.30 -16.22
CA GLY A 335 16.75 0.30 -15.12
C GLY A 335 17.22 -0.55 -13.96
N GLU A 336 16.33 -1.43 -13.47
CA GLU A 336 16.62 -2.34 -12.36
C GLU A 336 17.49 -3.55 -12.75
N GLY A 337 17.84 -3.69 -14.03
CA GLY A 337 18.88 -4.62 -14.51
C GLY A 337 18.41 -5.98 -15.00
N TYR A 338 17.10 -6.27 -14.98
CA TYR A 338 16.52 -7.53 -15.48
C TYR A 338 16.90 -7.82 -16.94
N GLY A 339 16.84 -6.79 -17.80
CA GLY A 339 17.12 -6.90 -19.21
C GLY A 339 18.58 -7.26 -19.47
N SER A 340 19.48 -6.53 -18.81
CA SER A 340 20.92 -6.81 -18.83
C SER A 340 21.23 -8.24 -18.35
N HIS A 341 20.52 -8.71 -17.32
CA HIS A 341 20.62 -10.10 -16.84
C HIS A 341 20.13 -11.13 -17.87
N LEU A 342 19.09 -10.81 -18.65
CA LEU A 342 18.65 -11.70 -19.73
C LEU A 342 19.68 -11.76 -20.86
N LEU A 343 20.25 -10.63 -21.25
CA LEU A 343 21.28 -10.53 -22.28
C LEU A 343 22.57 -11.26 -21.86
N SER A 344 22.93 -11.23 -20.57
CA SER A 344 24.15 -11.86 -20.06
C SER A 344 24.14 -13.39 -20.18
N ARG A 345 22.98 -14.01 -20.47
CA ARG A 345 22.87 -15.46 -20.69
C ARG A 345 23.50 -15.92 -22.00
N THR A 346 23.57 -15.05 -23.00
CA THR A 346 24.16 -15.37 -24.32
C THR A 346 25.36 -14.49 -24.66
N ALA A 347 25.45 -13.27 -24.10
CA ALA A 347 26.56 -12.35 -24.30
C ALA A 347 27.86 -12.81 -23.61
N SER A 348 29.02 -12.38 -24.13
CA SER A 348 30.29 -12.64 -23.47
C SER A 348 30.48 -11.77 -22.22
N HIS A 349 30.00 -10.52 -22.28
CA HIS A 349 29.97 -9.59 -21.15
C HIS A 349 28.89 -8.55 -21.37
N VAL A 350 28.19 -8.14 -20.30
CA VAL A 350 27.19 -7.08 -20.33
C VAL A 350 27.54 -6.00 -19.31
N THR A 351 27.51 -4.75 -19.76
CA THR A 351 27.56 -3.57 -18.91
C THR A 351 26.20 -2.88 -18.99
N GLY A 352 25.43 -2.90 -17.91
CA GLY A 352 24.20 -2.11 -17.78
C GLY A 352 24.52 -0.70 -17.30
N LEU A 353 23.96 0.31 -17.94
CA LEU A 353 24.13 1.71 -17.59
C LEU A 353 22.78 2.36 -17.31
N ASP A 354 22.67 3.03 -16.16
CA ASP A 354 21.49 3.84 -15.82
C ASP A 354 21.92 5.12 -15.08
N ILE A 355 21.16 6.20 -15.24
CA ILE A 355 21.43 7.47 -14.56
C ILE A 355 21.11 7.39 -13.06
N ASN A 356 20.18 6.52 -12.66
CA ASN A 356 19.74 6.36 -11.30
C ASN A 356 20.66 5.43 -10.50
N ALA A 357 21.44 6.01 -9.59
CA ALA A 357 22.37 5.27 -8.74
C ALA A 357 21.71 4.24 -7.82
N ALA A 358 20.43 4.43 -7.44
CA ALA A 358 19.70 3.44 -6.64
C ALA A 358 19.37 2.20 -7.47
N CYS A 359 18.95 2.39 -8.73
CA CYS A 359 18.66 1.30 -9.67
C CYS A 359 19.90 0.45 -9.96
N THR A 360 21.04 1.07 -10.24
CA THR A 360 22.27 0.31 -10.54
C THR A 360 22.81 -0.44 -9.32
N ARG A 361 22.69 0.12 -8.10
CA ARG A 361 23.00 -0.60 -6.86
C ARG A 361 22.06 -1.78 -6.64
N HIS A 362 20.77 -1.60 -6.86
CA HIS A 362 19.78 -2.68 -6.79
C HIS A 362 20.12 -3.79 -7.77
N ALA A 363 20.35 -3.43 -9.04
CA ALA A 363 20.69 -4.33 -10.12
C ALA A 363 21.94 -5.15 -9.81
N ALA A 364 23.00 -4.50 -9.32
CA ALA A 364 24.25 -5.15 -8.95
C ALA A 364 24.09 -6.12 -7.76
N ALA A 365 23.23 -5.78 -6.78
CA ALA A 365 22.96 -6.65 -5.65
C ALA A 365 22.12 -7.87 -6.06
N LYS A 366 21.11 -7.67 -6.92
CA LYS A 366 20.12 -8.67 -7.33
C LYS A 366 20.63 -9.62 -8.42
N TYR A 367 21.31 -9.11 -9.44
CA TYR A 367 21.72 -9.86 -10.62
C TYR A 367 23.21 -10.15 -10.63
N GLN A 368 23.65 -11.06 -9.77
CA GLN A 368 25.05 -11.45 -9.67
C GLN A 368 25.40 -12.47 -10.76
N GLN A 369 26.20 -12.06 -11.74
CA GLN A 369 26.78 -12.94 -12.77
C GLN A 369 28.24 -12.54 -13.04
N PRO A 370 29.15 -13.49 -13.32
CA PRO A 370 30.56 -13.18 -13.59
C PRO A 370 30.78 -12.25 -14.80
N ASN A 371 29.84 -12.25 -15.75
CA ASN A 371 29.89 -11.50 -16.99
C ASN A 371 28.88 -10.34 -17.05
N LEU A 372 28.42 -9.85 -15.90
CA LEU A 372 27.46 -8.75 -15.81
C LEU A 372 27.97 -7.69 -14.82
N THR A 373 27.91 -6.44 -15.25
CA THR A 373 28.36 -5.28 -14.47
C THR A 373 27.36 -4.13 -14.64
N PHE A 374 27.20 -3.31 -13.61
CA PHE A 374 26.30 -2.15 -13.65
C PHE A 374 27.09 -0.87 -13.33
N VAL A 375 26.83 0.19 -14.08
CA VAL A 375 27.52 1.48 -13.99
C VAL A 375 26.50 2.60 -13.92
N THR A 376 26.66 3.50 -12.96
CA THR A 376 25.84 4.72 -12.91
C THR A 376 26.42 5.78 -13.84
N GLY A 377 25.61 6.34 -14.73
CA GLY A 377 26.06 7.38 -15.65
C GLY A 377 24.98 7.86 -16.61
N SER A 378 25.26 8.98 -17.30
CA SER A 378 24.40 9.44 -18.39
C SER A 378 24.69 8.65 -19.66
N MET A 379 23.66 8.33 -20.44
CA MET A 379 23.83 7.76 -21.78
C MET A 379 24.21 8.82 -22.83
N THR A 380 24.08 10.12 -22.51
CA THR A 380 24.55 11.23 -23.37
C THR A 380 26.01 11.61 -23.11
N GLU A 381 26.61 11.06 -22.05
CA GLU A 381 28.04 11.15 -21.69
C GLU A 381 28.43 9.83 -21.00
N ILE A 382 28.63 8.77 -21.80
CA ILE A 382 28.86 7.42 -21.31
C ILE A 382 30.21 7.38 -20.58
N PRO A 383 30.24 7.06 -19.27
CA PRO A 383 31.43 7.17 -18.42
C PRO A 383 32.38 5.98 -18.61
N VAL A 384 32.82 5.75 -19.84
CA VAL A 384 33.79 4.71 -20.22
C VAL A 384 34.94 5.34 -21.01
N ASP A 385 36.16 5.01 -20.59
CA ASP A 385 37.38 5.49 -21.23
C ASP A 385 37.66 4.73 -22.53
N GLY A 386 37.70 5.46 -23.65
CA GLY A 386 38.10 4.92 -24.95
C GLY A 386 36.97 4.86 -25.99
N SER A 387 37.22 4.14 -27.08
CA SER A 387 36.30 3.98 -28.22
C SER A 387 36.31 2.53 -28.70
N GLY A 388 35.20 2.04 -29.27
CA GLY A 388 35.14 0.70 -29.83
C GLY A 388 35.15 -0.45 -28.80
N LEU A 389 34.65 -0.19 -27.60
CA LEU A 389 34.68 -1.11 -26.46
C LEU A 389 33.58 -2.18 -26.53
N PHE A 390 32.46 -1.89 -27.21
CA PHE A 390 31.32 -2.78 -27.26
C PHE A 390 31.03 -3.23 -28.68
N ASP A 391 30.76 -4.53 -28.84
CA ASP A 391 30.39 -5.09 -30.12
C ASP A 391 28.90 -4.82 -30.39
N ARG A 392 28.11 -4.64 -29.33
CA ARG A 392 26.68 -4.35 -29.37
C ARG A 392 26.32 -3.27 -28.34
N VAL A 393 25.42 -2.37 -28.72
CA VAL A 393 24.77 -1.44 -27.80
C VAL A 393 23.27 -1.69 -27.89
N VAL A 394 22.60 -1.85 -26.76
CA VAL A 394 21.14 -2.00 -26.62
C VAL A 394 20.60 -0.77 -25.91
N CYS A 395 19.46 -0.24 -26.34
CA CYS A 395 18.80 0.91 -25.73
C CYS A 395 17.29 0.80 -25.91
N PHE A 396 16.56 0.48 -24.84
CA PHE A 396 15.14 0.15 -24.90
C PHE A 396 14.34 1.08 -23.99
N GLU A 397 13.31 1.73 -24.53
CA GLU A 397 12.48 2.75 -23.84
C GLU A 397 13.30 3.78 -23.05
N ALA A 398 14.33 4.33 -23.69
CA ALA A 398 15.19 5.34 -23.07
C ALA A 398 15.33 6.60 -23.93
N LEU A 399 15.06 6.50 -25.24
CA LEU A 399 15.32 7.56 -26.19
C LEU A 399 14.34 8.73 -26.02
N GLU A 400 13.11 8.44 -25.66
CA GLU A 400 12.01 9.37 -25.39
C GLU A 400 12.24 10.23 -24.13
N HIS A 401 13.10 9.77 -23.21
CA HIS A 401 13.46 10.48 -21.98
C HIS A 401 14.55 11.53 -22.16
N ILE A 402 15.09 11.68 -23.37
CA ILE A 402 16.15 12.66 -23.65
C ILE A 402 15.81 13.53 -24.85
N SER A 403 16.00 14.84 -24.70
CA SER A 403 15.93 15.79 -25.82
C SER A 403 17.19 15.78 -26.72
N ALA A 404 18.34 15.35 -26.20
CA ALA A 404 19.65 15.40 -26.86
C ALA A 404 19.99 14.13 -27.68
N HIS A 405 19.10 13.72 -28.60
CA HIS A 405 19.24 12.50 -29.41
C HIS A 405 20.56 12.40 -30.18
N ASP A 406 21.04 13.48 -30.79
CA ASP A 406 22.31 13.47 -31.53
C ASP A 406 23.54 13.25 -30.63
N ASN A 407 23.49 13.70 -29.38
CA ASN A 407 24.57 13.45 -28.42
C ASN A 407 24.60 11.96 -28.05
N LEU A 408 23.44 11.36 -27.79
CA LEU A 408 23.33 9.90 -27.58
C LEU A 408 23.88 9.15 -28.80
N MET A 409 23.48 9.51 -30.02
CA MET A 409 23.97 8.84 -31.23
C MET A 409 25.49 8.97 -31.36
N THR A 410 26.05 10.16 -31.08
CA THR A 410 27.50 10.38 -31.08
C THR A 410 28.23 9.47 -30.08
N GLU A 411 27.69 9.33 -28.88
CA GLU A 411 28.24 8.46 -27.84
C GLU A 411 28.12 6.97 -28.20
N VAL A 412 26.97 6.54 -28.71
CA VAL A 412 26.77 5.18 -29.23
C VAL A 412 27.80 4.85 -30.31
N ARG A 413 28.01 5.77 -31.26
CA ARG A 413 29.02 5.64 -32.32
C ARG A 413 30.43 5.53 -31.75
N ARG A 414 30.77 6.34 -30.74
CA ARG A 414 32.08 6.32 -30.08
C ARG A 414 32.36 4.97 -29.42
N VAL A 415 31.39 4.43 -28.68
CA VAL A 415 31.61 3.22 -27.87
C VAL A 415 31.47 1.92 -28.69
N LEU A 416 30.80 1.96 -29.84
CA LEU A 416 30.67 0.82 -30.75
C LEU A 416 31.98 0.48 -31.47
N ALA A 417 32.32 -0.81 -31.47
CA ALA A 417 33.40 -1.37 -32.26
C ALA A 417 33.11 -1.23 -33.77
N THR A 418 34.15 -1.32 -34.61
CA THR A 418 34.00 -1.24 -36.06
C THR A 418 33.08 -2.35 -36.60
N GLY A 419 31.91 -1.93 -37.11
CA GLY A 419 30.86 -2.85 -37.55
C GLY A 419 30.06 -3.49 -36.40
N GLY A 420 30.05 -2.87 -35.22
CA GLY A 420 29.12 -3.19 -34.16
C GLY A 420 27.68 -2.84 -34.54
N LEU A 421 26.74 -3.28 -33.70
CA LEU A 421 25.31 -3.05 -33.91
C LEU A 421 24.72 -2.23 -32.77
N PHE A 422 23.85 -1.29 -33.13
CA PHE A 422 22.96 -0.61 -32.20
C PHE A 422 21.56 -1.21 -32.32
N VAL A 423 21.01 -1.73 -31.22
CA VAL A 423 19.66 -2.28 -31.13
C VAL A 423 18.84 -1.36 -30.25
N VAL A 424 17.78 -0.75 -30.79
CA VAL A 424 17.06 0.33 -30.12
C VAL A 424 15.56 0.18 -30.24
N SER A 425 14.81 0.61 -29.22
CA SER A 425 13.36 0.76 -29.29
C SER A 425 12.90 2.08 -28.68
N THR A 426 11.75 2.55 -29.16
CA THR A 426 11.07 3.75 -28.65
C THR A 426 9.56 3.63 -28.95
N PRO A 427 8.68 4.27 -28.17
CA PRO A 427 7.27 4.32 -28.50
C PRO A 427 7.05 5.12 -29.79
N ASP A 428 6.09 4.70 -30.62
CA ASP A 428 5.62 5.48 -31.77
C ASP A 428 4.64 6.55 -31.26
N LYS A 429 5.04 7.82 -31.35
CA LYS A 429 4.22 8.97 -30.93
C LYS A 429 2.80 8.94 -31.49
N LYS A 430 2.63 8.43 -32.72
CA LYS A 430 1.33 8.29 -33.38
C LYS A 430 0.34 7.44 -32.57
N TYR A 431 0.83 6.40 -31.89
CA TYR A 431 0.00 5.45 -31.17
C TYR A 431 0.04 5.64 -29.66
N TYR A 432 1.09 6.26 -29.11
CA TYR A 432 1.24 6.50 -27.67
C TYR A 432 0.57 7.81 -27.22
N ALA A 433 1.04 8.98 -27.67
CA ALA A 433 0.47 10.27 -27.27
C ALA A 433 -0.79 10.65 -28.05
N ASP A 434 -0.79 10.48 -29.37
CA ASP A 434 -1.86 11.02 -30.24
C ASP A 434 -3.16 10.18 -30.21
N ALA A 435 -3.08 8.88 -29.93
CA ALA A 435 -4.22 7.96 -30.03
C ALA A 435 -4.90 7.65 -28.69
N ASP A 436 -4.13 7.58 -27.59
CA ASP A 436 -4.64 7.17 -26.27
C ASP A 436 -4.76 8.33 -25.26
N GLY A 437 -4.35 9.56 -25.64
CA GLY A 437 -4.43 10.74 -24.77
C GLY A 437 -3.56 10.64 -23.52
N PHE A 438 -2.57 9.75 -23.53
CA PHE A 438 -1.59 9.59 -22.47
C PHE A 438 -0.54 10.70 -22.60
N ASP A 439 -0.51 11.59 -21.61
CA ASP A 439 0.57 12.56 -21.39
C ASP A 439 1.47 11.95 -20.30
N ASN A 440 2.65 11.43 -20.67
CA ASN A 440 3.63 10.96 -19.69
C ASN A 440 4.59 12.10 -19.39
N ASP A 441 4.51 12.67 -18.18
CA ASP A 441 5.34 13.81 -17.73
C ASP A 441 6.86 13.56 -17.85
N TYR A 442 7.28 12.30 -18.05
CA TYR A 442 8.69 11.90 -18.19
C TYR A 442 9.17 11.71 -19.64
N HIS A 443 8.29 11.77 -20.65
CA HIS A 443 8.70 11.74 -22.05
C HIS A 443 9.09 13.15 -22.50
N GLU A 444 10.38 13.46 -22.52
CA GLU A 444 10.88 14.76 -23.01
C GLU A 444 10.60 14.93 -24.51
N LYS A 445 10.77 13.86 -25.31
CA LYS A 445 10.57 13.90 -26.76
C LYS A 445 10.31 12.52 -27.38
N GLU A 446 9.05 12.23 -27.67
CA GLU A 446 8.66 11.09 -28.49
C GLU A 446 8.84 11.39 -29.99
N LEU A 447 9.16 10.36 -30.79
CA LEU A 447 9.39 10.47 -32.23
C LEU A 447 8.29 9.76 -33.02
N TYR A 448 7.92 10.34 -34.17
CA TYR A 448 7.23 9.60 -35.22
C TYR A 448 8.19 8.66 -35.97
N PHE A 449 7.66 7.65 -36.66
CA PHE A 449 8.49 6.70 -37.41
C PHE A 449 9.47 7.36 -38.40
N ASP A 450 9.03 8.40 -39.12
CA ASP A 450 9.87 9.12 -40.08
C ASP A 450 11.00 9.91 -39.40
N GLU A 451 10.75 10.47 -38.22
CA GLU A 451 11.77 11.15 -37.41
C GLU A 451 12.79 10.15 -36.84
N PHE A 452 12.32 9.00 -36.34
CA PHE A 452 13.16 7.91 -35.85
C PHE A 452 14.02 7.32 -36.98
N GLU A 453 13.43 7.12 -38.16
CA GLU A 453 14.13 6.66 -39.35
C GLU A 453 15.20 7.66 -39.80
N ALA A 454 14.86 8.94 -39.85
CA ALA A 454 15.80 10.00 -40.23
C ALA A 454 16.97 10.09 -39.25
N LEU A 455 16.71 10.01 -37.94
CA LEU A 455 17.74 10.01 -36.90
C LEU A 455 18.72 8.85 -37.11
N LEU A 456 18.24 7.61 -37.23
CA LEU A 456 19.14 6.47 -37.38
C LEU A 456 19.92 6.48 -38.69
N LYS A 457 19.29 6.87 -39.81
CA LYS A 457 19.96 6.95 -41.12
C LYS A 457 20.96 8.09 -41.23
N ALA A 458 20.86 9.12 -40.39
CA ALA A 458 21.88 10.17 -40.31
C ALA A 458 23.20 9.66 -39.70
N HIS A 459 23.14 8.63 -38.85
CA HIS A 459 24.28 8.14 -38.06
C HIS A 459 24.79 6.75 -38.50
N PHE A 460 23.98 5.96 -39.21
CA PHE A 460 24.34 4.61 -39.65
C PHE A 460 24.01 4.36 -41.12
N SER A 461 24.89 3.63 -41.82
CA SER A 461 24.74 3.33 -43.26
C SER A 461 23.66 2.29 -43.57
N HIS A 462 23.35 1.41 -42.62
CA HIS A 462 22.38 0.32 -42.77
C HIS A 462 21.50 0.23 -41.53
N VAL A 463 20.17 0.28 -41.72
CA VAL A 463 19.19 0.20 -40.63
C VAL A 463 18.07 -0.76 -41.01
N LEU A 464 17.74 -1.68 -40.11
CA LEU A 464 16.55 -2.54 -40.19
C LEU A 464 15.51 -2.02 -39.19
N PHE A 465 14.25 -1.95 -39.63
CA PHE A 465 13.13 -1.53 -38.80
C PHE A 465 12.17 -2.70 -38.58
N PHE A 466 11.67 -2.77 -37.35
CA PHE A 466 10.69 -3.73 -36.87
C PHE A 466 9.63 -2.97 -36.06
N THR A 467 8.46 -3.58 -35.95
CA THR A 467 7.35 -3.06 -35.14
C THR A 467 6.99 -4.09 -34.09
N GLN A 468 6.70 -3.65 -32.87
CA GLN A 468 6.19 -4.52 -31.82
C GLN A 468 4.76 -4.12 -31.46
N TYR A 469 3.91 -5.14 -31.34
CA TYR A 469 2.54 -5.04 -30.84
C TYR A 469 2.10 -6.36 -30.25
N LEU A 470 1.17 -6.30 -29.30
CA LEU A 470 0.50 -7.49 -28.78
C LEU A 470 -0.56 -7.97 -29.78
N VAL A 471 -0.61 -9.29 -29.96
CA VAL A 471 -1.61 -9.95 -30.79
C VAL A 471 -2.45 -10.90 -29.97
N THR A 472 -3.77 -10.85 -30.16
CA THR A 472 -4.70 -11.85 -29.63
C THR A 472 -5.08 -12.82 -30.74
N GLY A 473 -5.00 -14.13 -30.51
CA GLY A 473 -5.33 -15.09 -31.55
C GLY A 473 -5.45 -16.53 -31.08
N SER A 474 -5.86 -17.40 -32.01
CA SER A 474 -5.90 -18.86 -31.84
C SER A 474 -4.93 -19.50 -32.82
N ARG A 475 -4.21 -20.54 -32.37
CA ARG A 475 -3.18 -21.21 -33.16
C ARG A 475 -3.56 -22.66 -33.39
N ILE A 476 -3.60 -23.07 -34.67
CA ILE A 476 -3.77 -24.47 -35.06
C ILE A 476 -2.45 -24.97 -35.62
N ARG A 477 -1.84 -25.97 -34.97
CA ARG A 477 -0.60 -26.60 -35.43
C ARG A 477 -0.80 -28.08 -35.67
N ARG A 478 -0.02 -28.61 -36.61
CA ARG A 478 0.15 -30.06 -36.75
C ARG A 478 0.86 -30.58 -35.49
N PHE A 479 0.41 -31.72 -34.96
CA PHE A 479 0.98 -32.34 -33.76
C PHE A 479 2.44 -32.84 -33.94
N ASP A 480 2.97 -32.80 -35.17
CA ASP A 480 4.37 -33.15 -35.46
C ASP A 480 5.31 -31.97 -35.13
N PRO A 481 6.33 -32.16 -34.27
CA PRO A 481 7.28 -31.12 -33.84
C PRO A 481 8.11 -30.48 -34.97
N GLY A 482 8.11 -31.04 -36.19
CA GLY A 482 8.86 -30.50 -37.33
C GLY A 482 8.18 -29.38 -38.15
N ALA A 483 6.89 -29.07 -37.92
CA ALA A 483 6.17 -28.08 -38.73
C ALA A 483 6.56 -26.64 -38.37
N ARG A 484 7.18 -25.90 -39.31
CA ARG A 484 7.72 -24.55 -39.09
C ARG A 484 6.95 -23.41 -39.75
N GLU A 485 6.20 -23.66 -40.82
CA GLU A 485 5.45 -22.61 -41.52
C GLU A 485 4.07 -22.41 -40.91
N GLU A 486 3.72 -21.15 -40.63
CA GLU A 486 2.41 -20.75 -40.12
C GLU A 486 1.78 -19.72 -41.04
N ARG A 487 0.45 -19.86 -41.24
CA ARG A 487 -0.34 -18.88 -41.97
C ARG A 487 -1.03 -17.97 -40.97
N VAL A 488 -0.96 -16.67 -41.21
CA VAL A 488 -1.66 -15.66 -40.43
C VAL A 488 -2.96 -15.30 -41.15
N TYR A 489 -4.08 -15.40 -40.45
CA TYR A 489 -5.37 -14.90 -40.90
C TYR A 489 -5.77 -13.78 -39.95
N ALA A 490 -6.06 -12.59 -40.47
CA ALA A 490 -6.50 -11.46 -39.66
C ALA A 490 -8.03 -11.38 -39.63
N ILE A 491 -8.55 -10.90 -38.51
CA ILE A 491 -9.98 -10.59 -38.34
C ILE A 491 -10.11 -9.20 -37.74
N SER A 492 -11.17 -8.49 -38.10
CA SER A 492 -11.57 -7.23 -37.48
C SER A 492 -13.01 -7.32 -36.99
N LYS A 493 -13.33 -6.56 -35.95
CA LYS A 493 -14.69 -6.52 -35.38
C LYS A 493 -15.44 -5.31 -35.95
N GLY A 494 -16.49 -5.57 -36.73
CA GLY A 494 -17.44 -4.57 -37.20
C GLY A 494 -18.79 -4.76 -36.52
N GLY A 495 -19.15 -3.86 -35.58
CA GLY A 495 -20.36 -4.01 -34.77
C GLY A 495 -20.29 -5.25 -33.87
N GLU A 496 -21.25 -6.17 -33.99
CA GLU A 496 -21.34 -7.38 -33.16
C GLU A 496 -20.60 -8.61 -33.72
N ARG A 497 -19.98 -8.53 -34.92
CA ARG A 497 -19.38 -9.69 -35.60
C ARG A 497 -17.93 -9.46 -35.98
N PHE A 498 -17.19 -10.57 -36.05
CA PHE A 498 -15.85 -10.62 -36.63
C PHE A 498 -15.93 -10.97 -38.11
N THR A 499 -15.11 -10.30 -38.93
CA THR A 499 -14.94 -10.57 -40.35
C THR A 499 -13.46 -10.73 -40.67
N PHE A 500 -13.12 -11.61 -41.62
CA PHE A 500 -11.75 -11.71 -42.10
C PHE A 500 -11.32 -10.39 -42.75
N SER A 501 -10.06 -10.02 -42.49
CA SER A 501 -9.43 -8.82 -43.01
C SER A 501 -8.15 -9.21 -43.75
N ASP A 502 -7.86 -8.48 -44.84
CA ASP A 502 -6.57 -8.55 -45.52
C ASP A 502 -5.49 -7.72 -44.79
N GLU A 503 -5.91 -6.85 -43.86
CA GLU A 503 -5.03 -6.03 -43.03
C GLU A 503 -4.50 -6.86 -41.85
N THR A 504 -3.22 -7.22 -41.92
CA THR A 504 -2.50 -7.98 -40.88
C THR A 504 -1.67 -7.09 -39.96
N ALA A 505 -1.49 -5.82 -40.29
CA ALA A 505 -0.72 -4.87 -39.51
C ALA A 505 -1.60 -4.29 -38.39
N ALA A 506 -1.44 -4.81 -37.17
CA ALA A 506 -2.04 -4.17 -36.00
C ALA A 506 -1.35 -2.81 -35.72
N LYS A 507 -2.01 -1.96 -34.92
CA LYS A 507 -1.39 -0.75 -34.39
C LYS A 507 -0.14 -1.15 -33.61
N ALA A 508 1.02 -0.65 -34.04
CA ALA A 508 2.31 -0.95 -33.47
C ALA A 508 2.76 0.15 -32.52
N PRO A 509 2.53 0.02 -31.19
CA PRO A 509 2.90 1.07 -30.25
C PRO A 509 4.41 1.27 -30.14
N TYR A 510 5.24 0.28 -30.51
CA TYR A 510 6.69 0.41 -30.41
C TYR A 510 7.40 0.17 -31.73
N LEU A 511 8.38 1.02 -31.98
CA LEU A 511 9.34 0.90 -33.07
C LEU A 511 10.60 0.23 -32.52
N VAL A 512 11.14 -0.72 -33.26
CA VAL A 512 12.41 -1.39 -32.93
C VAL A 512 13.33 -1.29 -34.14
N ALA A 513 14.61 -0.98 -33.94
CA ALA A 513 15.57 -0.93 -35.03
C ALA A 513 16.90 -1.60 -34.68
N VAL A 514 17.57 -2.10 -35.70
CA VAL A 514 18.95 -2.58 -35.64
C VAL A 514 19.76 -1.79 -36.66
N ALA A 515 20.78 -1.07 -36.21
CA ALA A 515 21.59 -0.16 -37.04
C ALA A 515 23.08 -0.55 -37.04
N SER A 516 23.74 -0.39 -38.20
CA SER A 516 25.17 -0.65 -38.38
C SER A 516 25.77 0.12 -39.56
N ASP A 517 27.10 0.21 -39.58
CA ASP A 517 27.86 0.61 -40.77
C ASP A 517 28.22 -0.55 -41.69
N LYS A 518 27.96 -1.79 -41.26
CA LYS A 518 28.12 -2.97 -42.11
C LYS A 518 26.76 -3.41 -42.66
N PRO A 519 26.71 -3.92 -43.90
CA PRO A 519 25.53 -4.59 -44.40
C PRO A 519 25.13 -5.77 -43.50
N PHE A 520 23.83 -6.06 -43.44
CA PHE A 520 23.31 -7.24 -42.76
C PHE A 520 23.44 -8.47 -43.65
N ASP A 521 24.05 -9.53 -43.14
CA ASP A 521 24.23 -10.80 -43.85
C ASP A 521 23.13 -11.81 -43.48
N GLY A 522 22.69 -12.58 -44.49
CA GLY A 522 21.72 -13.68 -44.33
C GLY A 522 20.26 -13.25 -44.47
N ASP A 523 19.34 -14.15 -44.12
CA ASP A 523 17.90 -13.89 -44.14
C ASP A 523 17.49 -13.06 -42.92
N ILE A 524 17.23 -11.76 -43.12
CA ILE A 524 16.80 -10.85 -42.07
C ILE A 524 15.41 -11.20 -41.50
N ASN A 525 14.57 -11.91 -42.26
CA ASN A 525 13.23 -12.26 -41.80
C ASN A 525 13.25 -13.31 -40.69
N ARG A 526 14.39 -14.00 -40.49
CA ARG A 526 14.57 -14.98 -39.40
C ARG A 526 14.40 -14.37 -38.01
N PHE A 527 14.53 -13.05 -37.89
CA PHE A 527 14.40 -12.33 -36.62
C PHE A 527 12.95 -11.92 -36.31
N ASN A 528 12.02 -12.12 -37.25
CA ASN A 528 10.59 -11.99 -36.98
C ASN A 528 10.21 -13.05 -35.93
N SER A 529 9.65 -12.60 -34.81
CA SER A 529 9.39 -13.48 -33.66
C SER A 529 8.04 -13.18 -33.02
N THR A 530 7.46 -14.20 -32.39
CA THR A 530 6.22 -14.11 -31.62
C THR A 530 6.47 -14.64 -30.22
N LEU A 531 6.23 -13.82 -29.20
CA LEU A 531 6.20 -14.27 -27.82
C LEU A 531 4.85 -14.96 -27.55
N VAL A 532 4.89 -16.16 -26.96
CA VAL A 532 3.69 -16.91 -26.60
C VAL A 532 3.74 -17.16 -25.10
N ASP A 533 2.72 -16.69 -24.39
CA ASP A 533 2.46 -17.12 -23.01
C ASP A 533 1.75 -18.47 -23.04
N VAL A 534 2.42 -19.49 -22.51
CA VAL A 534 1.92 -20.86 -22.48
C VAL A 534 0.91 -21.10 -21.35
N ASP A 535 0.95 -20.27 -20.31
CA ASP A 535 0.06 -20.35 -19.15
C ASP A 535 -1.16 -19.45 -19.32
N ALA A 536 -1.20 -18.64 -20.40
CA ALA A 536 -2.29 -17.72 -20.72
C ALA A 536 -2.60 -16.72 -19.59
N THR A 537 -1.57 -16.30 -18.85
CA THR A 537 -1.65 -15.40 -17.68
C THR A 537 -2.46 -14.14 -17.97
N LEU A 538 -2.23 -13.46 -19.09
CA LEU A 538 -2.98 -12.26 -19.47
C LEU A 538 -4.48 -12.52 -19.63
N PHE A 539 -4.85 -13.70 -20.15
CA PHE A 539 -6.26 -14.09 -20.24
C PHE A 539 -6.84 -14.43 -18.87
N GLU A 540 -6.11 -15.16 -18.03
CA GLU A 540 -6.55 -15.50 -16.68
C GLU A 540 -6.75 -14.25 -15.81
N ASP A 541 -5.82 -13.30 -15.86
CA ASP A 541 -5.90 -12.01 -15.16
C ASP A 541 -7.10 -11.20 -15.63
N LEU A 542 -7.31 -11.12 -16.96
CA LEU A 542 -8.46 -10.41 -17.52
C LEU A 542 -9.78 -11.08 -17.14
N ASP A 543 -9.85 -12.41 -17.17
CA ASP A 543 -11.05 -13.18 -16.83
C ASP A 543 -11.37 -13.06 -15.32
N ALA A 544 -10.33 -13.02 -14.48
CA ALA A 544 -10.44 -12.73 -13.05
C ALA A 544 -10.95 -11.30 -12.80
N ALA A 545 -10.40 -10.30 -13.51
CA ALA A 545 -10.85 -8.92 -13.44
C ALA A 545 -12.31 -8.76 -13.89
N VAL A 546 -12.72 -9.42 -14.97
CA VAL A 546 -14.10 -9.42 -15.45
C VAL A 546 -15.05 -10.08 -14.44
N LYS A 547 -14.65 -11.20 -13.83
CA LYS A 547 -15.43 -11.86 -12.76
C LYS A 547 -15.57 -10.96 -11.55
N TRP A 548 -14.49 -10.32 -11.13
CA TRP A 548 -14.48 -9.37 -10.04
C TRP A 548 -15.41 -8.17 -10.32
N LEU A 549 -15.26 -7.50 -11.47
CA LEU A 549 -16.14 -6.41 -11.90
C LEU A 549 -17.61 -6.83 -11.97
N SER A 550 -17.88 -8.06 -12.39
CA SER A 550 -19.24 -8.59 -12.46
C SER A 550 -19.83 -8.90 -11.08
N GLU A 551 -19.02 -9.30 -10.10
CA GLU A 551 -19.46 -9.47 -8.71
C GLU A 551 -19.61 -8.12 -8.00
N ASP A 552 -18.67 -7.20 -8.19
CA ASP A 552 -18.74 -5.83 -7.68
C ASP A 552 -20.02 -5.14 -8.18
N ARG A 553 -20.31 -5.21 -9.48
CA ARG A 553 -21.55 -4.68 -10.04
C ARG A 553 -22.79 -5.32 -9.41
N ARG A 554 -22.79 -6.63 -9.14
CA ARG A 554 -23.90 -7.31 -8.45
C ARG A 554 -24.03 -6.83 -7.00
N GLN A 555 -22.93 -6.59 -6.32
CA GLN A 555 -22.92 -6.03 -4.97
C GLN A 555 -23.44 -4.59 -4.96
N GLN A 556 -23.03 -3.74 -5.90
CA GLN A 556 -23.55 -2.38 -6.05
C GLN A 556 -25.06 -2.36 -6.31
N ILE A 557 -25.57 -3.27 -7.14
CA ILE A 557 -27.01 -3.41 -7.37
C ILE A 557 -27.73 -3.76 -6.05
N ARG A 558 -27.23 -4.74 -5.30
CA ARG A 558 -27.82 -5.14 -3.99
C ARG A 558 -27.82 -3.99 -2.97
N VAL A 559 -26.72 -3.24 -2.91
CA VAL A 559 -26.61 -2.06 -2.02
C VAL A 559 -27.61 -0.99 -2.43
N ARG A 560 -27.77 -0.72 -3.73
CA ARG A 560 -28.75 0.23 -4.25
C ARG A 560 -30.17 -0.19 -3.89
N GLU A 561 -30.54 -1.45 -4.12
CA GLU A 561 -31.86 -1.99 -3.76
C GLU A 561 -32.13 -1.82 -2.24
N THR A 562 -31.15 -2.13 -1.40
CA THR A 562 -31.25 -1.97 0.06
C THR A 562 -31.41 -0.50 0.47
N LEU A 563 -30.68 0.42 -0.18
CA LEU A 563 -30.82 1.86 0.05
C LEU A 563 -32.21 2.37 -0.35
N GLU A 564 -32.76 1.85 -1.44
CA GLU A 564 -34.09 2.20 -1.94
C GLU A 564 -35.19 1.75 -0.97
N GLU A 565 -35.06 0.54 -0.41
CA GLU A 565 -35.94 0.05 0.67
C GLU A 565 -35.84 0.90 1.94
N LYS A 566 -34.63 1.24 2.40
CA LYS A 566 -34.42 2.11 3.56
C LYS A 566 -34.98 3.52 3.31
N HIS A 567 -34.79 4.07 2.12
CA HIS A 567 -35.34 5.36 1.73
C HIS A 567 -36.88 5.35 1.82
N GLN A 568 -37.53 4.29 1.31
CA GLN A 568 -38.99 4.13 1.43
C GLN A 568 -39.44 4.02 2.90
N ALA A 569 -38.71 3.30 3.75
CA ALA A 569 -39.04 3.20 5.18
C ALA A 569 -38.93 4.56 5.90
N VAL A 570 -37.84 5.30 5.67
CA VAL A 570 -37.65 6.64 6.25
C VAL A 570 -38.73 7.61 5.75
N GLN A 571 -39.10 7.53 4.47
CA GLN A 571 -40.18 8.33 3.90
C GLN A 571 -41.51 8.07 4.61
N ALA A 572 -41.85 6.80 4.86
CA ALA A 572 -43.06 6.42 5.57
C ALA A 572 -43.07 6.88 7.04
N GLU A 573 -41.94 6.77 7.74
CA GLU A 573 -41.79 7.29 9.10
C GLU A 573 -41.95 8.82 9.15
N LEU A 574 -41.37 9.54 8.18
CA LEU A 574 -41.50 10.98 8.06
C LEU A 574 -42.95 11.40 7.81
N GLU A 575 -43.67 10.71 6.93
CA GLU A 575 -45.09 10.95 6.66
C GLU A 575 -45.95 10.73 7.92
N SER A 576 -45.68 9.66 8.67
CA SER A 576 -46.34 9.40 9.95
C SER A 576 -46.07 10.51 10.96
N ALA A 577 -44.81 10.93 11.12
CA ALA A 577 -44.44 11.99 12.06
C ALA A 577 -45.07 13.35 11.69
N ILE A 578 -45.19 13.65 10.39
CA ILE A 578 -45.90 14.85 9.91
C ILE A 578 -47.39 14.76 10.26
N ALA A 579 -48.03 13.60 10.09
CA ALA A 579 -49.42 13.39 10.44
C ALA A 579 -49.68 13.56 11.95
N ASP A 580 -48.83 12.99 12.79
CA ASP A 580 -48.90 13.12 14.25
C ASP A 580 -48.74 14.59 14.68
N ARG A 581 -47.76 15.29 14.11
CA ARG A 581 -47.53 16.72 14.38
C ARG A 581 -48.74 17.58 13.98
N ASN A 582 -49.33 17.31 12.82
CA ASN A 582 -50.52 18.04 12.36
C ASN A 582 -51.72 17.81 13.29
N THR A 583 -51.90 16.58 13.77
CA THR A 583 -52.95 16.23 14.74
C THR A 583 -52.74 16.95 16.07
N ALA A 584 -51.51 16.95 16.60
CA ALA A 584 -51.17 17.67 17.82
C ALA A 584 -51.35 19.19 17.68
N ALA A 585 -50.98 19.76 16.54
CA ALA A 585 -51.17 21.17 16.24
C ALA A 585 -52.66 21.55 16.18
N ALA A 586 -53.52 20.70 15.58
CA ALA A 586 -54.96 20.90 15.55
C ALA A 586 -55.57 20.89 16.96
N ALA A 587 -55.18 19.93 17.81
CA ALA A 587 -55.63 19.86 19.19
C ALA A 587 -55.22 21.09 20.01
N ALA A 588 -53.98 21.56 19.85
CA ALA A 588 -53.49 22.77 20.51
C ALA A 588 -54.25 24.04 20.05
N ALA A 589 -54.57 24.14 18.75
CA ALA A 589 -55.36 25.23 18.20
C ALA A 589 -56.79 25.24 18.77
N GLU A 590 -57.42 24.07 18.91
CA GLU A 590 -58.75 23.95 19.52
C GLU A 590 -58.74 24.37 20.99
N GLN A 591 -57.75 23.91 21.76
CA GLN A 591 -57.60 24.28 23.17
C GLN A 591 -57.37 25.78 23.34
N SER A 592 -56.54 26.39 22.48
CA SER A 592 -56.31 27.84 22.44
C SER A 592 -57.61 28.62 22.12
N ALA A 593 -58.40 28.12 21.16
CA ALA A 593 -59.71 28.71 20.83
C ALA A 593 -60.72 28.57 21.98
N GLN A 594 -60.68 27.47 22.74
CA GLN A 594 -61.53 27.27 23.91
C GLN A 594 -61.12 28.20 25.06
N LEU A 595 -59.82 28.32 25.36
CA LEU A 595 -59.26 29.28 26.32
C LEU A 595 -59.63 30.72 25.95
N SER A 596 -59.49 31.09 24.67
CA SER A 596 -59.88 32.41 24.17
C SER A 596 -61.37 32.69 24.33
N ARG A 597 -62.24 31.69 24.11
CA ARG A 597 -63.68 31.79 24.38
C ARG A 597 -63.97 31.97 25.88
N MET A 598 -63.25 31.27 26.75
CA MET A 598 -63.39 31.41 28.20
C MET A 598 -62.96 32.80 28.69
N LEU A 599 -61.79 33.28 28.28
CA LEU A 599 -61.27 34.62 28.63
C LEU A 599 -62.22 35.73 28.15
N ASN A 600 -62.81 35.56 26.98
CA ASN A 600 -63.78 36.52 26.43
C ASN A 600 -65.20 36.36 27.00
N SER A 601 -65.47 35.36 27.82
CA SER A 601 -66.79 35.17 28.44
C SER A 601 -67.10 36.26 29.46
N ARG A 602 -68.39 36.59 29.63
CA ARG A 602 -68.83 37.55 30.66
C ARG A 602 -68.45 37.08 32.07
N ALA A 603 -68.54 35.78 32.35
CA ALA A 603 -68.23 35.19 33.65
C ALA A 603 -66.75 35.41 34.06
N TRP A 604 -65.81 35.23 33.13
CA TRP A 604 -64.39 35.45 33.40
C TRP A 604 -64.07 36.94 33.64
N ARG A 605 -64.66 37.85 32.83
CA ARG A 605 -64.51 39.30 33.05
C ARG A 605 -65.07 39.78 34.41
N TRP A 606 -66.13 39.15 34.90
CA TRP A 606 -66.66 39.40 36.25
C TRP A 606 -65.73 38.86 37.35
N ALA A 607 -65.18 37.65 37.17
CA ALA A 607 -64.22 37.05 38.10
C ALA A 607 -62.91 37.87 38.19
N GLU A 608 -62.38 38.36 37.07
CA GLU A 608 -61.18 39.20 37.02
C GLU A 608 -61.41 40.55 37.71
N ARG A 609 -62.59 41.18 37.50
CA ARG A 609 -63.02 42.41 38.20
C ARG A 609 -63.15 42.21 39.71
N LEU A 610 -63.71 41.07 40.15
CA LEU A 610 -63.77 40.71 41.57
C LEU A 610 -62.38 40.51 42.16
N ARG A 611 -61.45 39.89 41.41
CA ARG A 611 -60.06 39.68 41.83
C ARG A 611 -59.29 40.99 42.00
N THR A 612 -59.48 41.95 41.08
CA THR A 612 -58.90 43.30 41.19
C THR A 612 -59.52 44.11 42.33
N LEU A 613 -60.83 43.96 42.61
CA LEU A 613 -61.48 44.53 43.78
C LEU A 613 -60.93 43.96 45.10
N CYS A 614 -60.70 42.64 45.17
CA CYS A 614 -60.12 41.98 46.34
C CYS A 614 -58.65 42.37 46.59
N TYR A 615 -57.86 42.63 45.54
CA TYR A 615 -56.48 43.13 45.68
C TYR A 615 -56.42 44.62 46.03
N GLY A 616 -57.42 45.42 45.63
CA GLY A 616 -57.55 46.84 46.02
C GLY A 616 -57.81 47.05 47.52
N TRP A 617 -58.38 46.05 48.22
CA TRP A 617 -58.70 46.13 49.65
C TRP A 617 -57.51 45.91 50.60
N LYS A 618 -56.34 45.48 50.11
CA LYS A 618 -55.13 45.28 50.95
C LYS A 618 -54.29 46.54 51.19
N LYS A 619 -54.76 47.74 50.81
CA LYS A 619 -54.07 49.03 51.08
C LYS A 619 -54.99 50.05 51.75
N LEU A 620 -55.33 49.87 53.02
CA LEU A 620 -55.85 50.93 53.91
C LEU A 620 -55.42 50.64 55.37
N PRO A 621 -54.65 51.52 56.04
CA PRO A 621 -54.13 51.29 57.38
C PRO A 621 -54.93 52.07 58.42
N LEU A 622 -55.84 51.45 59.18
CA LEU A 622 -56.53 52.12 60.29
C LEU A 622 -56.81 51.16 61.47
N PHE A 623 -56.18 51.53 62.59
CA PHE A 623 -56.42 51.21 64.01
C PHE A 623 -55.79 49.98 64.69
N ARG A 624 -54.86 50.36 65.59
CA ARG A 624 -54.19 49.63 66.67
C ARG A 624 -55.11 49.40 67.88
N SER A 625 -54.61 48.53 68.78
CA SER A 625 -54.97 48.30 70.21
C SER A 625 -56.11 47.28 70.43
N GLY A 626 -56.02 46.30 71.32
CA GLY A 626 -54.97 45.92 72.26
C GLY A 626 -55.45 44.78 73.17
N LYS A 627 -54.47 44.23 73.91
CA LYS A 627 -54.54 43.38 75.12
C LYS A 627 -54.80 41.86 74.99
N ALA A 628 -53.94 41.18 75.75
CA ALA A 628 -53.86 39.77 76.09
C ALA A 628 -54.98 39.33 77.04
N GLU A 629 -55.33 38.04 76.96
CA GLU A 629 -55.02 37.02 77.98
C GLU A 629 -54.84 35.66 77.30
#